data_AF-K8A1N5-F1
#
_entry.id   AF-K8A1N5-F1
#
_cell.length_a   1.000
_cell.length_b   1.000
_cell.length_c   1.000
_cell.angle_alpha   90.00
_cell.angle_beta   90.00
_cell.angle_gamma   90.00
#
_symmetry.space_group_name_H-M   'P 1'
#
loop_
_entity.id
_entity.type
_entity.pdbx_description
1 polymer ?
#
loop_
_entity_poly.entity_id
_entity_poly.type
_entity_poly.pdbx_seq_one_letter_code
_entity_poly.pdbx_strand_id
1 'polypeptide(L)'
;MSNGEVTRYVVTVKFHEKSLTDINELTNHLTRGGFQLTLADDDGNIHELGTNTFGLVSALSKEEVEALAQGLGEAALGETPQVIVTTFDAWVRDNDVN
;
A
#
# COMPACT_ATOMS: atom_id res chain seq x y z
N MET A 1 15.37 -16.27 15.72
CA MET A 1 14.50 -15.09 15.77
C MET A 1 15.07 -14.11 14.77
N SER A 2 14.61 -14.13 13.53
CA SER A 2 14.99 -13.11 12.55
C SER A 2 14.29 -11.83 12.97
N ASN A 3 15.03 -10.88 13.54
CA ASN A 3 14.55 -9.51 13.67
C ASN A 3 14.49 -8.96 12.24
N GLY A 4 13.39 -9.26 11.52
CA GLY A 4 13.13 -8.62 10.23
C GLY A 4 13.01 -7.14 10.49
N GLU A 5 13.90 -6.35 9.90
CA GLU A 5 13.89 -4.90 10.00
C GLU A 5 12.52 -4.40 9.53
N VAL A 6 11.79 -3.74 10.41
CA VAL A 6 10.44 -3.25 10.12
C VAL A 6 10.57 -2.11 9.12
N THR A 7 10.03 -2.31 7.93
CA THR A 7 10.08 -1.35 6.83
C THR A 7 8.71 -0.73 6.61
N ARG A 8 8.69 0.56 6.29
CA ARG A 8 7.48 1.27 5.85
C ARG A 8 7.40 1.19 4.33
N TYR A 9 6.39 0.51 3.81
CA TYR A 9 6.15 0.38 2.38
C TYR A 9 4.98 1.26 1.96
N VAL A 10 5.07 1.75 0.72
CA VAL A 10 3.96 2.35 -0.01
C VAL A 10 3.61 1.43 -1.17
N VAL A 11 2.33 1.10 -1.27
CA VAL A 11 1.78 0.11 -2.18
C VAL A 11 0.73 0.77 -3.04
N THR A 12 0.99 0.88 -4.34
CA THR A 12 0.04 1.40 -5.32
C THR A 12 -0.59 0.24 -6.08
N VAL A 13 -1.91 0.15 -6.03
CA VAL A 13 -2.69 -0.85 -6.75
C VAL A 13 -3.21 -0.23 -8.04
N LYS A 14 -2.86 -0.84 -9.18
CA LYS A 14 -3.28 -0.43 -10.52
C LYS A 14 -4.28 -1.43 -11.07
N PHE A 15 -5.48 -0.93 -11.35
CA PHE A 15 -6.56 -1.68 -11.97
C PHE A 15 -7.40 -0.73 -12.83
N HIS A 16 -8.23 -1.29 -13.70
CA HIS A 16 -9.18 -0.49 -14.46
C HIS A 16 -10.36 -0.15 -13.54
N GLU A 17 -10.40 1.09 -13.04
CA GLU A 17 -11.49 1.58 -12.20
C GLU A 17 -12.81 1.60 -13.00
N LYS A 18 -13.67 0.60 -12.78
CA LYS A 18 -14.98 0.51 -13.43
C LYS A 18 -16.03 1.27 -12.63
N SER A 19 -15.86 1.38 -11.31
CA SER A 19 -16.79 2.06 -10.43
C SER A 19 -16.16 2.54 -9.11
N LEU A 20 -16.84 3.48 -8.43
CA LEU A 20 -16.50 3.86 -7.05
C LEU A 20 -16.65 2.71 -6.05
N THR A 21 -17.48 1.71 -6.37
CA THR A 21 -17.63 0.50 -5.55
C THR A 21 -16.32 -0.27 -5.48
N ASP A 22 -15.60 -0.40 -6.60
CA ASP A 22 -14.34 -1.14 -6.67
C ASP A 22 -13.27 -0.49 -5.76
N ILE A 23 -13.21 0.85 -5.75
CA ILE A 23 -12.31 1.63 -4.90
C ILE A 23 -12.64 1.40 -3.41
N ASN A 24 -13.93 1.38 -3.06
CA ASN A 24 -14.39 1.16 -1.69
C ASN A 24 -14.10 -0.27 -1.22
N GLU A 25 -14.37 -1.28 -2.04
CA GLU A 25 -14.08 -2.67 -1.70
C GLU A 25 -12.58 -2.91 -1.55
N LEU A 26 -11.77 -2.38 -2.47
CA LEU A 26 -10.32 -2.43 -2.36
C LEU A 26 -9.85 -1.81 -1.05
N THR A 27 -10.30 -0.59 -0.74
CA THR A 27 -9.95 0.10 0.51
C THR A 27 -10.35 -0.72 1.74
N ASN A 28 -11.56 -1.31 1.75
CA ASN A 28 -12.04 -2.14 2.85
C ASN A 28 -11.18 -3.40 3.06
N HIS A 29 -10.80 -4.08 1.98
CA HIS A 29 -9.96 -5.27 2.04
C HIS A 29 -8.55 -4.96 2.53
N LEU A 30 -7.92 -3.92 1.97
CA LEU A 30 -6.56 -3.54 2.33
C LEU A 30 -6.49 -3.01 3.77
N THR A 31 -7.42 -2.16 4.19
CA THR A 31 -7.46 -1.66 5.58
C THR A 31 -7.67 -2.77 6.60
N ARG A 32 -8.51 -3.78 6.31
CA ARG A 32 -8.63 -4.99 7.14
C ARG A 32 -7.35 -5.83 7.16
N GLY A 33 -6.57 -5.78 6.08
CA GLY A 33 -5.24 -6.39 5.99
C GLY A 33 -4.13 -5.63 6.74
N GLY A 34 -4.46 -4.53 7.42
CA GLY A 34 -3.50 -3.71 8.17
C GLY A 34 -2.83 -2.61 7.35
N PHE A 35 -3.28 -2.39 6.11
CA PHE A 35 -2.81 -1.27 5.30
C PHE A 35 -3.47 0.04 5.75
N GLN A 36 -2.78 1.15 5.54
CA GLN A 36 -3.15 2.48 6.02
C GLN A 36 -3.26 3.46 4.85
N LEU A 37 -4.08 4.50 4.96
CA LEU A 37 -4.19 5.56 3.94
C LEU A 37 -3.16 6.67 4.14
N THR A 38 -2.54 6.71 5.31
CA THR A 38 -1.52 7.67 5.68
C THR A 38 -0.31 6.96 6.29
N LEU A 39 0.85 7.60 6.18
CA LEU A 39 2.05 7.21 6.90
C LEU A 39 2.66 8.43 7.58
N ALA A 40 3.25 8.23 8.75
CA ALA A 40 4.03 9.27 9.41
C ALA A 40 5.51 9.08 9.10
N ASP A 41 6.21 10.19 8.83
CA ASP A 41 7.67 10.21 8.81
C ASP A 41 8.26 10.18 10.22
N ASP A 42 9.59 10.15 10.31
CA ASP A 42 10.29 10.08 11.60
C ASP A 42 10.16 11.37 12.43
N ASP A 43 9.82 12.49 11.79
CA ASP A 43 9.53 13.77 12.45
C ASP A 43 8.07 13.87 12.92
N GLY A 44 7.25 12.88 12.58
CA GLY A 44 5.83 12.78 12.95
C GLY A 44 4.88 13.51 12.01
N ASN A 45 5.34 13.99 10.85
CA ASN A 45 4.45 14.57 9.85
C ASN A 45 3.66 13.47 9.15
N ILE A 46 2.35 13.67 9.02
CA ILE A 46 1.44 12.73 8.39
C ILE A 46 1.39 13.02 6.89
N HIS A 47 1.66 12.00 6.09
CA HIS A 47 1.59 12.01 4.63
C HIS A 47 0.36 11.24 4.15
N GLU A 48 -0.48 11.88 3.35
CA GLU A 48 -1.61 11.24 2.67
C GLU A 48 -1.13 10.56 1.37
N LEU A 49 -1.40 9.27 1.21
CA LEU A 49 -0.79 8.48 0.13
C LEU A 49 -1.56 8.57 -1.21
N GLY A 50 -2.80 9.08 -1.18
CA GLY A 50 -3.64 9.26 -2.36
C GLY A 50 -4.46 8.02 -2.75
N THR A 51 -5.20 8.14 -3.86
CA THR A 51 -6.12 7.09 -4.32
C THR A 51 -5.37 5.82 -4.71
N ASN A 52 -5.94 4.67 -4.36
CA ASN A 52 -5.39 3.32 -4.61
C ASN A 52 -3.95 3.12 -4.09
N THR A 53 -3.51 3.95 -3.17
CA THR A 53 -2.17 3.89 -2.60
C THR A 53 -2.27 3.75 -1.09
N PHE A 54 -1.53 2.79 -0.56
CA PHE A 54 -1.67 2.35 0.82
C PHE A 54 -0.31 2.13 1.46
N GLY A 55 -0.23 2.43 2.76
CA GLY A 55 0.95 2.25 3.58
C GLY A 55 0.90 0.94 4.33
N LEU A 56 2.03 0.24 4.43
CA LEU A 56 2.15 -0.95 5.28
C LEU A 56 3.46 -0.91 6.05
N VAL A 57 3.37 -1.01 7.38
CA VAL A 57 4.53 -1.13 8.26
C VAL A 57 4.70 -2.60 8.59
N SER A 58 5.75 -3.23 8.06
CA SER A 58 5.90 -4.69 8.15
C SER A 58 7.36 -5.13 8.10
N ALA A 59 7.64 -6.29 8.71
CA ALA A 59 8.91 -6.98 8.59
C ALA A 59 8.97 -7.92 7.37
N LEU A 60 7.90 -7.97 6.58
CA LEU A 60 7.85 -8.72 5.32
C LEU A 60 8.81 -8.10 4.28
N SER A 61 9.32 -8.95 3.40
CA SER A 61 10.03 -8.52 2.19
C SER A 61 9.10 -7.79 1.24
N LYS A 62 9.68 -7.01 0.32
CA LYS A 62 8.94 -6.29 -0.72
C LYS A 62 8.04 -7.23 -1.54
N GLU A 63 8.57 -8.40 -1.90
CA GLU A 63 7.88 -9.41 -2.70
C GLU A 63 6.70 -10.03 -1.92
N GLU A 64 6.85 -10.26 -0.62
CA GLU A 64 5.76 -10.73 0.24
C GLU A 64 4.66 -9.67 0.42
N VAL A 65 5.04 -8.39 0.54
CA VAL A 65 4.08 -7.27 0.58
C VAL A 65 3.32 -7.16 -0.74
N GLU A 66 4.02 -7.29 -1.87
CA GLU A 66 3.41 -7.29 -3.20
C GLU A 66 2.40 -8.44 -3.34
N ALA A 67 2.80 -9.66 -2.99
CA ALA A 67 1.94 -10.84 -3.05
C ALA A 67 0.71 -10.71 -2.12
N LEU A 68 0.90 -10.16 -0.91
CA LEU A 68 -0.19 -9.91 0.04
C LEU A 68 -1.20 -8.91 -0.53
N ALA A 69 -0.72 -7.77 -1.02
CA ALA A 69 -1.57 -6.73 -1.59
C ALA A 69 -2.29 -7.21 -2.85
N GLN A 70 -1.63 -8.02 -3.68
CA GLN A 70 -2.22 -8.61 -4.88
C GLN A 70 -3.34 -9.59 -4.52
N GLY A 71 -3.14 -10.45 -3.52
CA GLY A 71 -4.17 -11.39 -3.07
C GLY A 71 -5.39 -10.68 -2.44
N LEU A 72 -5.16 -9.62 -1.67
CA LEU A 72 -6.25 -8.80 -1.12
C LEU A 72 -6.99 -8.02 -2.21
N GLY A 73 -6.25 -7.48 -3.18
CA GLY A 73 -6.82 -6.78 -4.33
C GLY A 73 -7.66 -7.69 -5.22
N GLU A 74 -7.20 -8.91 -5.48
CA GLU A 74 -7.96 -9.92 -6.22
C GLU A 74 -9.25 -10.30 -5.50
N ALA A 75 -9.20 -10.47 -4.17
CA ALA A 75 -10.39 -10.75 -3.38
C ALA A 75 -11.43 -9.62 -3.42
N ALA A 76 -10.98 -8.37 -3.52
CA ALA A 76 -11.85 -7.20 -3.58
C ALA A 76 -12.42 -6.94 -4.99
N LEU A 77 -11.59 -7.11 -6.03
CA LEU A 77 -11.90 -6.71 -7.40
C LEU A 77 -12.40 -7.86 -8.28
N GLY A 78 -12.20 -9.12 -7.85
CA GLY A 78 -12.49 -10.31 -8.65
C GLY A 78 -11.54 -10.54 -9.83
N GLU A 79 -10.51 -9.70 -9.97
CA GLU A 79 -9.42 -9.83 -10.93
C GLU A 79 -8.10 -9.46 -10.27
N THR A 80 -7.00 -10.07 -10.71
CA THR A 80 -5.67 -9.83 -10.14
C THR A 80 -5.16 -8.45 -10.57
N PRO A 81 -5.03 -7.45 -9.65
CA PRO A 81 -4.54 -6.14 -10.01
C PRO A 81 -3.01 -6.13 -10.15
N GLN A 82 -2.47 -5.15 -10.87
CA GLN A 82 -1.04 -4.88 -10.83
C GLN A 82 -0.72 -4.15 -9.52
N VAL A 83 0.29 -4.61 -8.80
CA VAL A 83 0.75 -3.97 -7.56
C VAL A 83 2.16 -3.42 -7.77
N ILE A 84 2.40 -2.21 -7.28
CA ILE A 84 3.72 -1.59 -7.25
C ILE A 84 4.05 -1.30 -5.79
N VAL A 85 5.16 -1.86 -5.31
CA VAL A 85 5.65 -1.62 -3.95
C VAL A 85 6.91 -0.76 -4.02
N THR A 86 6.96 0.27 -3.19
CA THR A 86 8.14 1.09 -2.93
C THR A 86 8.32 1.29 -1.42
N THR A 87 9.49 1.76 -0.99
CA THR A 87 9.67 2.18 0.41
C THR A 87 9.09 3.57 0.62
N PHE A 88 8.64 3.86 1.83
CA PHE A 88 8.09 5.18 2.17
C PHE A 88 9.11 6.29 1.92
N ASP A 89 10.38 6.10 2.30
CA ASP A 89 11.44 7.09 2.07
C ASP A 89 11.67 7.40 0.59
N ALA A 90 11.54 6.39 -0.28
CA ALA A 90 11.63 6.59 -1.72
C ALA A 90 10.39 7.32 -2.25
N TRP A 91 9.20 6.97 -1.76
CA TRP A 91 7.96 7.63 -2.14
C TRP A 91 7.94 9.10 -1.71
N VAL A 92 8.32 9.43 -0.48
CA VAL A 92 8.39 10.83 -0.01
C VAL A 92 9.36 11.61 -0.88
N ARG A 93 10.55 11.07 -1.15
CA ARG A 93 11.53 11.72 -2.04
C ARG A 93 10.96 12.02 -3.42
N ASP A 94 10.15 11.13 -3.98
CA ASP A 94 9.57 11.30 -5.32
C ASP A 94 8.35 12.25 -5.31
N ASN A 95 7.65 12.39 -4.18
CA ASN A 95 6.44 13.23 -4.04
C ASN A 95 6.72 14.65 -3.49
N ASP A 96 7.81 14.84 -2.73
CA ASP A 96 8.24 16.16 -2.23
C ASP A 96 8.84 17.06 -3.33
N VAL A 97 9.08 16.52 -4.54
CA VAL A 97 9.67 17.28 -5.67
C VAL A 97 8.63 18.07 -6.49
N ASN A 98 7.38 18.16 -6.04
CA ASN A 98 6.30 18.88 -6.73
C ASN A 98 5.88 20.18 -6.05
#